data_AF-A0A326GJD3-F1
#
_entry.id   AF-A0A326GJD3-F1
#
_cell.length_a   1.000
_cell.length_b   1.000
_cell.length_c   1.000
_cell.angle_alpha   90.00
_cell.angle_beta   90.00
_cell.angle_gamma   90.00
#
_symmetry.space_group_name_H-M   'P 1'
#
loop_
_entity.id
_entity.type
_entity.pdbx_description
1 polymer ?
#
loop_
_entity_poly.entity_id
_entity_poly.type
_entity_poly.pdbx_seq_one_letter_code
_entity_poly.pdbx_strand_id
1 'polypeptide(L)'
;MTEDASYQPTSGFLIDVLNEAVPLSGSEFGEHNLRRVIDYLTDAEAVNRDWAAFILGNADLDTPAIRDALLAAATTDCSPRVRAEALRGLAQIAPAKALPHVRQALSAEMALVNVFEAAEIIADPSLVDALRPWSDPSDDPYLDGLVAAAIAACEQGKGT
;
A
#
# COMPACT_ATOMS: atom_id res chain seq x y z
N MET A 1 -1.53 -12.60 12.40
CA MET A 1 -0.12 -12.96 12.03
C MET A 1 0.84 -11.93 12.64
N THR A 2 1.72 -12.31 13.57
CA THR A 2 2.76 -11.39 14.10
C THR A 2 3.73 -11.04 12.98
N GLU A 3 3.90 -9.77 12.65
CA GLU A 3 5.05 -9.30 11.87
C GLU A 3 6.30 -9.89 12.52
N ASP A 4 7.01 -10.70 11.74
CA ASP A 4 8.30 -11.22 12.15
C ASP A 4 9.21 -9.99 12.34
N ALA A 5 9.68 -9.76 13.56
CA ALA A 5 10.56 -8.63 13.88
C ALA A 5 11.86 -8.63 13.04
N SER A 6 12.08 -9.66 12.22
CA SER A 6 13.14 -9.78 11.23
C SER A 6 12.80 -9.30 9.81
N TYR A 7 11.54 -8.96 9.49
CA TYR A 7 11.18 -8.51 8.14
C TYR A 7 11.63 -7.06 7.93
N GLN A 8 12.82 -6.89 7.34
CA GLN A 8 13.47 -5.61 7.07
C GLN A 8 14.01 -5.59 5.64
N PRO A 9 14.19 -4.41 5.02
CA PRO A 9 14.82 -4.33 3.72
C PRO A 9 16.29 -4.80 3.82
N THR A 10 16.78 -5.47 2.78
CA THR A 10 18.19 -5.85 2.69
C THR A 10 19.07 -4.67 2.25
N SER A 11 18.45 -3.63 1.67
CA SER A 11 19.12 -2.40 1.28
C SER A 11 19.43 -1.49 2.47
N GLY A 12 20.72 -1.23 2.71
CA GLY A 12 21.17 -0.23 3.69
C GLY A 12 20.62 1.17 3.42
N PHE A 13 20.40 1.53 2.14
CA PHE A 13 19.80 2.83 1.82
C PHE A 13 18.34 2.93 2.23
N LEU A 14 17.54 1.88 2.03
CA LEU A 14 16.14 1.88 2.50
C LEU A 14 16.09 1.91 4.03
N ILE A 15 17.03 1.24 4.70
CA ILE A 15 17.19 1.33 6.16
C ILE A 15 17.51 2.78 6.58
N ASP A 16 18.43 3.46 5.89
CA ASP A 16 18.76 4.87 6.20
C ASP A 16 17.56 5.80 6.00
N VAL A 17 16.73 5.56 4.97
CA VAL A 17 15.49 6.32 4.74
C VAL A 17 14.48 6.07 5.87
N LEU A 18 14.28 4.81 6.26
CA LEU A 18 13.35 4.43 7.34
C LEU A 18 13.77 5.01 8.70
N ASN A 19 15.07 5.12 8.94
CA ASN A 19 15.62 5.73 10.14
C ASN A 19 15.69 7.27 10.07
N GLU A 20 15.13 7.88 9.02
CA GLU A 20 15.17 9.33 8.76
C GLU A 20 16.60 9.90 8.71
N ALA A 21 17.61 9.06 8.47
CA ALA A 21 19.01 9.45 8.39
C ALA A 21 19.31 10.19 7.07
N VAL A 22 18.48 9.97 6.05
CA VAL A 22 18.54 10.68 4.76
C VAL A 22 17.15 11.24 4.40
N PRO A 23 17.04 12.52 3.98
CA PRO A 23 15.77 13.10 3.60
C PRO A 23 15.33 12.62 2.22
N LEU A 24 14.02 12.66 1.96
CA LEU A 24 13.41 12.42 0.64
C LEU A 24 12.99 13.72 -0.08
N SER A 25 13.09 14.87 0.58
CA SER A 25 12.64 16.15 0.02
C SER A 25 13.41 17.35 0.62
N GLY A 26 13.04 18.56 0.22
CA GLY A 26 13.59 19.81 0.76
C GLY A 26 14.99 20.18 0.29
N SER A 27 15.61 19.36 -0.57
CA SER A 27 16.92 19.62 -1.19
C SER A 27 17.12 18.76 -2.44
N GLU A 28 18.08 19.12 -3.29
CA GLU A 28 18.50 18.29 -4.44
C GLU A 28 18.95 16.88 -4.01
N PHE A 29 19.60 16.78 -2.84
CA PHE A 29 19.97 15.49 -2.24
C PHE A 29 18.72 14.67 -1.87
N GLY A 30 17.70 15.31 -1.29
CA GLY A 30 16.42 14.67 -0.97
C GLY A 30 15.70 14.17 -2.22
N GLU A 31 15.60 15.01 -3.25
CA GLU A 31 14.97 14.64 -4.52
C GLU A 31 15.73 13.51 -5.24
N HIS A 32 17.06 13.45 -5.09
CA HIS A 32 17.86 12.32 -5.56
C HIS A 32 17.53 11.04 -4.78
N ASN A 33 17.40 11.11 -3.46
CA ASN A 33 17.02 9.96 -2.64
C ASN A 33 15.61 9.47 -2.95
N LEU A 34 14.64 10.36 -3.18
CA LEU A 34 13.29 9.99 -3.59
C LEU A 34 13.30 9.19 -4.90
N ARG A 35 14.04 9.64 -5.91
CA ARG A 35 14.20 8.90 -7.16
C ARG A 35 14.80 7.51 -6.93
N ARG A 36 15.78 7.40 -6.03
CA ARG A 36 16.35 6.10 -5.66
C ARG A 36 15.33 5.19 -5.00
N VAL A 37 14.47 5.69 -4.10
CA VAL A 37 13.39 4.88 -3.51
C VAL A 37 12.41 4.41 -4.58
N ILE A 38 12.06 5.26 -5.55
CA ILE A 38 11.24 4.87 -6.70
C ILE A 38 11.90 3.73 -7.49
N ASP A 39 13.21 3.82 -7.77
CA ASP A 39 13.94 2.77 -8.48
C ASP A 39 13.89 1.41 -7.73
N TYR A 40 13.87 1.43 -6.39
CA TYR A 40 13.74 0.22 -5.58
C TYR A 40 12.42 -0.53 -5.76
N LEU A 41 11.38 0.06 -6.36
CA LEU A 41 10.17 -0.67 -6.77
C LEU A 41 10.42 -1.69 -7.90
N THR A 42 11.63 -1.73 -8.46
CA THR A 42 12.06 -2.72 -9.47
C THR A 42 13.25 -3.57 -9.00
N ASP A 43 13.58 -3.50 -7.72
CA ASP A 43 14.69 -4.26 -7.12
C ASP A 43 14.48 -5.78 -7.27
N ALA A 44 15.58 -6.52 -7.43
CA ALA A 44 15.52 -7.97 -7.57
C ALA A 44 14.86 -8.64 -6.35
N GLU A 45 15.10 -8.10 -5.15
CA GLU A 45 14.59 -8.64 -3.91
C GLU A 45 13.20 -8.09 -3.60
N ALA A 46 12.21 -8.98 -3.51
CA ALA A 46 10.82 -8.59 -3.25
C ALA A 46 10.64 -7.80 -1.95
N VAL A 47 11.47 -8.08 -0.94
CA VAL A 47 11.46 -7.35 0.33
C VAL A 47 11.85 -5.88 0.15
N ASN A 48 12.81 -5.55 -0.71
CA ASN A 48 13.18 -4.15 -0.96
C ASN A 48 12.08 -3.42 -1.73
N ARG A 49 11.41 -4.10 -2.68
CA ARG A 49 10.29 -3.51 -3.41
C ARG A 49 9.10 -3.21 -2.50
N ASP A 50 8.81 -4.13 -1.58
CA ASP A 50 7.77 -3.98 -0.57
C ASP A 50 8.05 -2.76 0.33
N TRP A 51 9.25 -2.69 0.89
CA TRP A 51 9.67 -1.55 1.71
C TRP A 51 9.70 -0.23 0.93
N ALA A 52 10.07 -0.25 -0.35
CA ALA A 52 10.00 0.94 -1.19
C ALA A 52 8.54 1.41 -1.38
N ALA A 53 7.60 0.49 -1.61
CA ALA A 53 6.18 0.81 -1.69
C ALA A 53 5.65 1.38 -0.37
N PHE A 54 6.02 0.77 0.76
CA PHE A 54 5.69 1.25 2.10
C PHE A 54 6.21 2.67 2.36
N ILE A 55 7.50 2.91 2.09
CA ILE A 55 8.13 4.23 2.27
C ILE A 55 7.42 5.29 1.43
N LEU A 56 7.14 4.99 0.15
CA LEU A 56 6.50 5.94 -0.76
C LEU A 56 5.06 6.23 -0.39
N GLY A 57 4.30 5.25 0.10
CA GLY A 57 2.93 5.46 0.57
C GLY A 57 2.87 6.35 1.82
N ASN A 58 3.79 6.12 2.77
CA ASN A 58 3.81 6.87 4.03
C ASN A 58 4.62 8.18 3.96
N ALA A 59 5.25 8.48 2.83
CA ALA A 59 5.88 9.78 2.60
C ALA A 59 4.80 10.86 2.47
N ASP A 60 4.99 12.01 3.11
CA ASP A 60 4.15 13.21 2.89
C ASP A 60 4.51 13.89 1.55
N LEU A 61 4.47 13.11 0.47
CA LEU A 61 4.89 13.49 -0.87
C LEU A 61 3.92 12.90 -1.89
N ASP A 62 3.31 13.78 -2.68
CA ASP A 62 2.40 13.39 -3.75
C ASP A 62 2.88 13.97 -5.08
N THR A 63 3.57 13.13 -5.87
CA THR A 63 4.08 13.51 -7.19
C THR A 63 3.59 12.53 -8.26
N PRO A 64 3.47 12.97 -9.53
CA PRO A 64 3.13 12.06 -10.63
C PRO A 64 4.05 10.84 -10.70
N ALA A 65 5.35 11.01 -10.46
CA ALA A 65 6.33 9.92 -10.47
C ALA A 65 6.03 8.85 -9.40
N ILE A 66 5.67 9.26 -8.17
CA ILE A 66 5.30 8.33 -7.11
C ILE A 66 4.00 7.60 -7.47
N ARG A 67 2.97 8.34 -7.91
CA ARG A 67 1.69 7.76 -8.30
C ARG A 67 1.83 6.71 -9.40
N ASP A 68 2.59 7.02 -10.44
CA ASP A 68 2.75 6.14 -11.59
C ASP A 68 3.60 4.91 -11.23
N ALA A 69 4.62 5.07 -10.39
CA ALA A 69 5.44 3.95 -9.91
C ALA A 69 4.66 3.01 -8.97
N LEU A 70 3.90 3.55 -8.02
CA LEU A 70 3.02 2.75 -7.15
C LEU A 70 1.92 2.04 -7.95
N LEU A 71 1.33 2.71 -8.94
CA LEU A 71 0.37 2.06 -9.83
C LEU A 71 0.99 0.91 -10.62
N ALA A 72 2.20 1.10 -11.16
CA ALA A 72 2.92 0.04 -11.87
C ALA A 72 3.18 -1.16 -10.93
N ALA A 73 3.69 -0.92 -9.72
CA ALA A 73 3.93 -1.97 -8.73
C ALA A 73 2.63 -2.69 -8.32
N ALA A 74 1.56 -1.94 -8.02
CA ALA A 74 0.26 -2.49 -7.63
C ALA A 74 -0.36 -3.42 -8.69
N THR A 75 -0.06 -3.19 -9.98
CA THR A 75 -0.71 -3.89 -11.10
C THR A 75 0.17 -4.95 -11.76
N THR A 76 1.49 -4.84 -11.66
CA THR A 76 2.42 -5.68 -12.44
C THR A 76 3.44 -6.45 -11.61
N ASP A 77 3.61 -6.16 -10.31
CA ASP A 77 4.59 -6.88 -9.50
C ASP A 77 4.21 -8.36 -9.35
N CYS A 78 5.22 -9.25 -9.38
CA CYS A 78 5.01 -10.68 -9.22
C CYS A 78 4.60 -11.07 -7.79
N SER A 79 5.04 -10.30 -6.78
CA SER A 79 4.77 -10.56 -5.38
C SER A 79 3.40 -9.99 -4.97
N PRO A 80 2.46 -10.81 -4.46
CA PRO A 80 1.18 -10.29 -3.96
C PRO A 80 1.35 -9.30 -2.81
N ARG A 81 2.40 -9.46 -1.98
CA ARG A 81 2.72 -8.53 -0.89
C ARG A 81 3.06 -7.14 -1.41
N VAL A 82 3.99 -7.08 -2.36
CA VAL A 82 4.40 -5.81 -3.00
C VAL A 82 3.20 -5.15 -3.69
N ARG A 83 2.37 -5.94 -4.41
CA ARG A 83 1.16 -5.40 -5.04
C ARG A 83 0.22 -4.78 -4.02
N ALA A 84 -0.02 -5.45 -2.88
CA ALA A 84 -0.94 -4.97 -1.86
C ALA A 84 -0.40 -3.74 -1.12
N GLU A 85 0.90 -3.70 -0.79
CA GLU A 85 1.55 -2.53 -0.19
C GLU A 85 1.53 -1.33 -1.13
N ALA A 86 1.88 -1.52 -2.41
CA ALA A 86 1.82 -0.46 -3.40
C ALA A 86 0.38 0.06 -3.61
N LEU A 87 -0.61 -0.83 -3.53
CA LEU A 87 -2.02 -0.46 -3.64
C LEU A 87 -2.50 0.38 -2.45
N ARG A 88 -2.08 0.03 -1.22
CA ARG A 88 -2.30 0.86 -0.01
C ARG A 88 -1.66 2.23 -0.15
N GLY A 89 -0.38 2.30 -0.56
CA GLY A 89 0.30 3.58 -0.78
C GLY A 89 -0.40 4.43 -1.85
N LEU A 90 -0.83 3.81 -2.96
CA LEU A 90 -1.56 4.51 -4.01
C LEU A 90 -2.93 5.03 -3.52
N ALA A 91 -3.62 4.28 -2.65
CA ALA A 91 -4.88 4.71 -2.06
C ALA A 91 -4.73 6.02 -1.25
N GLN A 92 -3.60 6.21 -0.57
CA GLN A 92 -3.33 7.41 0.24
C GLN A 92 -3.18 8.67 -0.63
N ILE A 93 -2.49 8.57 -1.76
CA ILE A 93 -2.13 9.74 -2.59
C ILE A 93 -2.98 9.90 -3.86
N ALA A 94 -3.66 8.84 -4.30
CA ALA A 94 -4.48 8.80 -5.51
C ALA A 94 -5.63 7.78 -5.42
N PRO A 95 -6.58 7.96 -4.47
CA PRO A 95 -7.64 6.99 -4.19
C PRO A 95 -8.48 6.61 -5.43
N ALA A 96 -8.77 7.59 -6.30
CA ALA A 96 -9.50 7.33 -7.55
C ALA A 96 -8.75 6.40 -8.52
N LYS A 97 -7.40 6.45 -8.54
CA LYS A 97 -6.57 5.53 -9.35
C LYS A 97 -6.50 4.14 -8.70
N ALA A 98 -6.49 4.06 -7.37
CA ALA A 98 -6.42 2.80 -6.63
C ALA A 98 -7.74 2.02 -6.66
N LEU A 99 -8.89 2.70 -6.64
CA LEU A 99 -10.23 2.11 -6.52
C LEU A 99 -10.49 0.90 -7.44
N PRO A 100 -10.28 0.96 -8.77
CA PRO A 100 -10.53 -0.21 -9.63
C PRO A 100 -9.65 -1.42 -9.25
N HIS A 101 -8.43 -1.19 -8.78
CA HIS A 101 -7.49 -2.24 -8.41
C HIS A 101 -7.80 -2.84 -7.03
N VAL A 102 -8.27 -2.02 -6.08
CA VAL A 102 -8.80 -2.50 -4.79
C VAL A 102 -10.02 -3.38 -5.02
N ARG A 103 -10.97 -2.94 -5.86
CA ARG A 103 -12.15 -3.74 -6.20
C ARG A 103 -11.78 -5.08 -6.83
N GLN A 104 -10.78 -5.08 -7.72
CA GLN A 104 -10.27 -6.30 -8.34
C GLN A 104 -9.62 -7.23 -7.30
N ALA A 105 -8.81 -6.70 -6.39
CA ALA A 105 -8.13 -7.48 -5.35
C ALA A 105 -9.11 -8.09 -4.35
N LEU A 106 -10.17 -7.37 -3.96
CA LEU A 106 -11.23 -7.88 -3.07
C LEU A 106 -12.11 -8.96 -3.73
N SER A 107 -12.14 -9.02 -5.06
CA SER A 107 -12.85 -10.07 -5.80
C SER A 107 -12.04 -11.37 -5.95
N ALA A 108 -10.80 -11.41 -5.47
CA ALA A 108 -9.97 -12.61 -5.50
C ALA A 108 -10.31 -13.57 -4.35
N GLU A 109 -9.87 -14.84 -4.46
CA GLU A 109 -10.04 -15.83 -3.38
C GLU A 109 -9.26 -15.49 -2.11
N MET A 110 -8.23 -14.64 -2.22
CA MET A 110 -7.38 -14.20 -1.11
C MET A 110 -7.05 -12.72 -1.27
N ALA A 111 -7.16 -11.97 -0.17
CA ALA A 111 -6.73 -10.57 -0.07
C ALA A 111 -5.78 -10.40 1.12
N LEU A 112 -4.75 -9.57 0.94
CA LEU A 112 -3.81 -9.23 2.02
C LEU A 112 -4.35 -8.04 2.83
N VAL A 113 -3.89 -7.90 4.08
CA VAL A 113 -4.32 -6.86 5.02
C VAL A 113 -4.32 -5.46 4.41
N ASN A 114 -3.28 -5.11 3.66
CA ASN A 114 -3.12 -3.82 2.98
C ASN A 114 -4.24 -3.53 1.95
N VAL A 115 -4.91 -4.54 1.41
CA VAL A 115 -6.06 -4.34 0.50
C VAL A 115 -7.27 -3.81 1.27
N PHE A 116 -7.50 -4.30 2.50
CA PHE A 116 -8.56 -3.81 3.37
C PHE A 116 -8.26 -2.41 3.89
N GLU A 117 -7.01 -2.14 4.28
CA GLU A 117 -6.55 -0.79 4.62
C GLU A 117 -6.74 0.18 3.44
N ALA A 118 -6.39 -0.24 2.23
CA ALA A 118 -6.62 0.56 1.01
C ALA A 118 -8.11 0.85 0.80
N ALA A 119 -8.99 -0.13 1.02
CA ALA A 119 -10.44 0.06 0.93
C ALA A 119 -10.96 1.03 2.00
N GLU A 120 -10.48 0.93 3.23
CA GLU A 120 -10.79 1.88 4.32
C GLU A 120 -10.36 3.30 3.96
N ILE A 121 -9.13 3.48 3.46
CA ILE A 121 -8.58 4.77 3.05
C ILE A 121 -9.40 5.40 1.91
N ILE A 122 -9.79 4.60 0.92
CA ILE A 122 -10.59 5.06 -0.22
C ILE A 122 -12.02 5.41 0.22
N ALA A 123 -12.58 4.63 1.13
CA ALA A 123 -13.94 4.80 1.68
C ALA A 123 -15.01 4.99 0.59
N ASP A 124 -14.93 4.28 -0.54
CA ASP A 124 -15.90 4.40 -1.61
C ASP A 124 -17.05 3.41 -1.43
N PRO A 125 -18.33 3.85 -1.44
CA PRO A 125 -19.49 2.97 -1.23
C PRO A 125 -19.59 1.79 -2.21
N SER A 126 -18.99 1.88 -3.40
CA SER A 126 -18.99 0.79 -4.37
C SER A 126 -18.14 -0.42 -3.94
N LEU A 127 -17.35 -0.31 -2.86
CA LEU A 127 -16.56 -1.41 -2.31
C LEU A 127 -17.33 -2.27 -1.30
N VAL A 128 -18.47 -1.81 -0.77
CA VAL A 128 -19.22 -2.52 0.29
C VAL A 128 -19.58 -3.95 -0.13
N ASP A 129 -20.07 -4.15 -1.34
CA ASP A 129 -20.45 -5.47 -1.83
C ASP A 129 -19.25 -6.40 -2.03
N ALA A 130 -18.08 -5.84 -2.37
CA ALA A 130 -16.83 -6.61 -2.50
C ALA A 130 -16.19 -6.93 -1.15
N LEU A 131 -16.45 -6.13 -0.11
CA LEU A 131 -15.98 -6.33 1.26
C LEU A 131 -16.86 -7.33 2.04
N ARG A 132 -18.16 -7.39 1.75
CA ARG A 132 -19.13 -8.23 2.48
C ARG A 132 -18.74 -9.72 2.58
N PRO A 133 -18.17 -10.38 1.56
CA PRO A 133 -17.72 -11.77 1.68
C PRO A 133 -16.62 -11.99 2.73
N TRP A 134 -15.91 -10.93 3.13
CA TRP A 134 -14.82 -10.98 4.10
C TRP A 134 -15.28 -10.72 5.54
N SER A 135 -16.56 -10.42 5.77
CA SER A 135 -17.06 -10.01 7.10
C SER A 135 -17.32 -11.14 8.08
N ASP A 136 -17.25 -12.39 7.60
CA ASP A 136 -17.44 -13.55 8.47
C ASP A 136 -16.27 -13.65 9.46
N PRO A 137 -16.53 -13.82 10.78
CA PRO A 137 -15.47 -13.91 11.78
C PRO A 137 -14.46 -15.01 11.46
N SER A 138 -13.17 -14.71 11.66
CA SER A 138 -12.07 -15.63 11.42
C SER A 138 -11.28 -15.92 12.70
N ASP A 139 -10.24 -16.75 12.58
CA ASP A 139 -9.28 -16.99 13.67
C ASP A 139 -8.25 -15.84 13.83
N ASP A 140 -8.35 -14.77 13.03
CA ASP A 140 -7.48 -13.58 13.11
C ASP A 140 -8.32 -12.31 13.43
N PRO A 141 -8.53 -11.99 14.73
CA PRO A 141 -9.35 -10.84 15.14
C PRO A 141 -8.82 -9.48 14.65
N TYR A 142 -7.52 -9.39 14.34
CA TYR A 142 -6.95 -8.17 13.77
C TYR A 142 -7.46 -7.97 12.33
N LEU A 143 -7.42 -9.04 11.53
CA LEU A 143 -7.97 -9.02 10.18
C LEU A 143 -9.47 -8.69 10.19
N ASP A 144 -10.24 -9.34 11.07
CA ASP A 144 -11.68 -9.09 11.22
C ASP A 144 -11.96 -7.61 11.54
N GLY A 145 -11.13 -7.01 12.40
CA GLY A 145 -11.19 -5.58 12.73
C GLY A 145 -10.94 -4.68 11.53
N LEU A 146 -9.93 -4.98 10.71
CA LEU A 146 -9.64 -4.23 9.48
C LEU A 146 -10.79 -4.33 8.46
N VAL A 147 -11.35 -5.51 8.26
CA VAL A 147 -12.50 -5.69 7.35
C VAL A 147 -13.70 -4.89 7.84
N ALA A 148 -14.01 -4.95 9.14
CA ALA A 148 -15.11 -4.20 9.73
C ALA A 148 -14.90 -2.68 9.58
N ALA A 149 -13.68 -2.19 9.80
CA ALA A 149 -13.33 -0.78 9.61
C ALA A 149 -13.50 -0.35 8.14
N ALA A 150 -13.01 -1.14 7.19
CA ALA A 150 -13.17 -0.87 5.77
C ALA A 150 -14.64 -0.82 5.34
N ILE A 151 -15.47 -1.76 5.80
CA ILE A 151 -16.92 -1.76 5.53
C ILE A 151 -17.55 -0.48 6.11
N ALA A 152 -17.28 -0.17 7.38
CA ALA A 152 -17.87 0.99 8.04
C ALA A 152 -17.46 2.31 7.36
N ALA A 153 -16.21 2.42 6.91
CA ALA A 153 -15.73 3.57 6.15
C ALA A 153 -16.45 3.70 4.80
N CYS A 154 -16.58 2.60 4.05
CA CYS A 154 -17.25 2.60 2.74
C CYS A 154 -18.77 2.87 2.86
N GLU A 155 -19.43 2.38 3.92
CA GLU A 155 -20.84 2.68 4.18
C GLU A 155 -21.11 4.16 4.51
N GLN A 156 -20.12 4.85 5.10
CA GLN A 156 -20.19 6.28 5.42
C GLN A 156 -19.66 7.18 4.29
N GLY A 157 -18.97 6.57 3.33
CA GLY A 157 -18.40 7.23 2.15
C GLY A 157 -19.43 7.99 1.34
N LYS A 158 -19.01 9.11 0.76
CA LYS A 158 -19.77 9.79 -0.29
C LYS A 158 -19.14 9.37 -1.61
N GLY A 159 -19.86 8.56 -2.40
CA GLY A 159 -19.36 8.10 -3.70
C GLY A 159 -18.83 9.27 -4.54
N THR A 160 -17.67 9.06 -5.16
CA THR A 160 -17.01 10.07 -6.00
C THR A 160 -17.73 10.31 -7.32
#